data_AF-A0A0N5AVQ7-F1
#
_entry.id   AF-A0A0N5AVQ7-F1
#
_cell.length_a   1.000
_cell.length_b   1.000
_cell.length_c   1.000
_cell.angle_alpha   90.00
_cell.angle_beta   90.00
_cell.angle_gamma   90.00
#
_symmetry.space_group_name_H-M   'P 1'
#
loop_
_entity.id
_entity.type
_entity.pdbx_description
1 polymer ?
#
loop_
_entity_poly.entity_id
_entity_poly.type
_entity_poly.pdbx_seq_one_letter_code
_entity_poly.pdbx_strand_id
1 'polypeptide(L)'
;MFNLYSHANAEMVIFKLTFFLLCLFVAKKIFFWVMPPLHAEDVQQRPEVGEKMRNKLVKVMIGKVHISQLAAHLFFILCKRSVNRFNKYCGFGNAAGLLANYGLLGEINTPKNPNDSEDSETDDYKEVEVTGYIEPNREDPLKNMTDEQKEYEAMKLVNAMKNLMDKGVIAPARTDENGKLCPVEHILELKKSDEKASESSDNDNVG
;
A
#
# COMPACT_ATOMS: atom_id res chain seq x y z
N MET A 1 41.25 30.69 21.57
CA MET A 1 40.66 30.44 20.24
C MET A 1 39.84 29.15 20.15
N PHE A 2 40.24 28.05 20.80
CA PHE A 2 39.48 26.78 20.75
C PHE A 2 38.05 26.85 21.34
N ASN A 3 37.79 27.70 22.33
CA ASN A 3 36.48 27.76 23.01
C ASN A 3 35.38 28.47 22.19
N LEU A 4 35.73 29.47 21.38
CA LEU A 4 34.79 30.16 20.48
C LEU A 4 34.38 29.29 19.28
N TYR A 5 35.31 28.47 18.77
CA TYR A 5 35.02 27.53 17.68
C TYR A 5 34.11 26.37 18.14
N SER A 6 34.25 25.94 19.39
CA SER A 6 33.35 24.96 20.01
C SER A 6 31.95 25.53 20.26
N HIS A 7 31.86 26.77 20.77
CA HIS A 7 30.58 27.45 21.00
C HIS A 7 29.81 27.75 19.70
N ALA A 8 30.50 28.23 18.65
CA ALA A 8 29.87 28.47 17.35
C ALA A 8 29.36 27.18 16.69
N ASN A 9 30.07 26.06 16.89
CA ASN A 9 29.58 24.74 16.49
C ASN A 9 28.38 24.30 17.32
N ALA A 10 28.38 24.54 18.63
CA ALA A 10 27.25 24.23 19.49
C ALA A 10 25.99 25.04 19.10
N GLU A 11 26.11 26.33 18.81
CA GLU A 11 24.97 27.13 18.35
C GLU A 11 24.49 26.71 16.96
N MET A 12 25.39 26.40 16.03
CA MET A 12 24.99 25.81 14.73
C MET A 12 24.27 24.47 14.90
N VAL A 13 24.73 23.63 15.82
CA VAL A 13 24.10 22.33 16.11
C VAL A 13 22.73 22.54 16.73
N ILE A 14 22.59 23.47 17.69
CA ILE A 14 21.31 23.84 18.29
C ILE A 14 20.36 24.38 17.20
N PHE A 15 20.82 25.27 16.32
CA PHE A 15 20.01 25.80 15.22
C PHE A 15 19.56 24.72 14.23
N LYS A 16 20.45 23.79 13.88
CA LYS A 16 20.11 22.64 13.02
C LYS A 16 19.12 21.71 13.70
N LEU A 17 19.29 21.43 14.99
CA LEU A 17 18.38 20.60 15.78
C LEU A 17 17.02 21.25 15.94
N THR A 18 16.94 22.54 16.25
CA THR A 18 15.66 23.27 16.39
C THR A 18 14.94 23.36 15.06
N PHE A 19 15.65 23.64 13.97
CA PHE A 19 15.08 23.61 12.62
C PHE A 19 14.55 22.23 12.25
N PHE A 20 15.32 21.16 12.53
CA PHE A 20 14.89 19.79 12.27
C PHE A 20 13.64 19.40 13.08
N LEU A 21 13.60 19.73 14.38
CA LEU A 21 12.42 19.51 15.23
C LEU A 21 11.20 20.30 14.75
N LEU A 22 11.40 21.54 14.30
CA LEU A 22 10.34 22.36 13.71
C LEU A 22 9.79 21.72 12.42
N CYS A 23 10.68 21.28 11.52
CA CYS A 23 10.29 20.57 10.31
C CYS A 23 9.49 19.30 10.61
N LEU A 24 9.91 18.51 11.60
CA LEU A 24 9.17 17.32 12.05
C LEU A 24 7.78 17.69 12.60
N PHE A 25 7.70 18.74 13.41
CA PHE A 25 6.42 19.21 13.97
C PHE A 25 5.46 19.69 12.87
N VAL A 26 5.96 20.47 11.91
CA VAL A 26 5.19 20.94 10.76
C VAL A 26 4.74 19.77 9.90
N ALA A 27 5.61 18.80 9.61
CA ALA A 27 5.26 17.60 8.87
C ALA A 27 4.18 16.79 9.58
N LYS A 28 4.27 16.62 10.91
CA LYS A 28 3.23 15.95 11.72
C LYS A 28 1.90 16.70 11.70
N LYS A 29 1.91 18.03 11.78
CA LYS A 29 0.71 18.88 11.65
C LYS A 29 0.06 18.77 10.26
N ILE A 30 0.86 18.80 9.19
CA ILE A 30 0.37 18.62 7.82
C ILE A 30 -0.23 17.23 7.66
N PHE A 31 0.44 16.18 8.18
CA PHE A 31 -0.08 14.83 8.19
C PHE A 31 -1.47 14.76 8.82
N PHE A 32 -1.66 15.27 10.05
CA PHE A 32 -2.97 15.25 10.70
C PHE A 32 -4.05 16.02 9.95
N TRP A 33 -3.69 17.07 9.22
CA TRP A 33 -4.63 17.86 8.45
C TRP A 33 -5.04 17.17 7.13
N VAL A 34 -4.10 16.53 6.45
CA VAL A 34 -4.35 15.84 5.17
C VAL A 34 -4.91 14.43 5.38
N MET A 35 -4.36 13.72 6.36
CA MET A 35 -4.56 12.30 6.68
C MET A 35 -4.79 12.13 8.19
N PRO A 36 -5.96 12.53 8.72
CA PRO A 36 -6.30 12.29 10.12
C PRO A 36 -6.32 10.78 10.43
N PRO A 37 -6.27 10.38 11.71
CA PRO A 37 -6.42 8.98 12.10
C PRO A 37 -7.71 8.38 11.49
N LEU A 38 -7.62 7.13 11.04
CA LEU A 38 -8.75 6.44 10.44
C LEU A 38 -9.71 5.96 11.53
N HIS A 39 -11.00 6.22 11.32
CA HIS A 39 -12.10 5.66 12.09
C HIS A 39 -12.81 4.54 11.30
N ALA A 40 -13.66 3.75 11.96
CA ALA A 40 -14.44 2.69 11.32
C ALA A 40 -15.38 3.23 10.21
N GLU A 41 -15.89 4.45 10.38
CA GLU A 41 -16.76 5.10 9.38
C GLU A 41 -16.01 5.43 8.07
N ASP A 42 -14.72 5.73 8.19
CA ASP A 42 -13.89 6.19 7.08
C ASP A 42 -13.61 5.10 6.03
N VAL A 43 -13.77 3.83 6.40
CA VAL A 43 -13.61 2.65 5.54
C VAL A 43 -14.93 2.05 5.06
N GLN A 44 -16.07 2.61 5.45
CA GLN A 44 -17.38 2.24 4.89
C GLN A 44 -17.56 2.76 3.46
N GLN A 45 -16.80 3.78 3.08
CA GLN A 45 -16.78 4.34 1.72
C GLN A 45 -15.42 4.12 1.09
N ARG A 46 -15.40 4.06 -0.25
CA ARG A 46 -14.14 3.92 -0.98
C ARG A 46 -13.23 5.12 -0.73
N PRO A 47 -11.90 4.93 -0.62
CA PRO A 47 -10.96 6.00 -0.32
C PRO A 47 -11.03 7.21 -1.26
N GLU A 48 -11.38 7.01 -2.53
CA GLU A 48 -11.54 8.05 -3.54
C GLU A 48 -12.88 8.79 -3.51
N VAL A 49 -13.84 8.33 -2.71
CA VAL A 49 -15.18 8.91 -2.57
C VAL A 49 -15.25 9.74 -1.28
N GLY A 50 -15.56 11.03 -1.42
CA GLY A 50 -15.74 11.94 -0.28
C GLY A 50 -15.12 13.32 -0.49
N GLU A 51 -15.34 14.22 0.47
CA GLU A 51 -14.91 15.62 0.40
C GLU A 51 -13.69 15.96 1.27
N LYS A 52 -13.23 15.01 2.10
CA LYS A 52 -12.04 15.20 2.94
C LYS A 52 -10.79 15.32 2.06
N MET A 53 -9.74 15.95 2.58
CA MET A 53 -8.46 16.12 1.86
C MET A 53 -7.86 14.79 1.41
N ARG A 54 -7.93 13.75 2.27
CA ARG A 54 -7.59 12.35 1.92
C ARG A 54 -8.23 11.92 0.60
N ASN A 55 -9.56 12.03 0.49
CA ASN A 55 -10.29 11.53 -0.67
C ASN A 55 -9.89 12.25 -1.96
N LYS A 56 -9.79 13.58 -1.89
CA LYS A 56 -9.35 14.42 -3.02
C LYS A 56 -7.94 14.04 -3.47
N LEU A 57 -7.03 13.78 -2.53
CA LEU A 57 -5.67 13.38 -2.85
C LEU A 57 -5.60 11.98 -3.48
N VAL A 58 -6.35 11.00 -2.94
CA VAL A 58 -6.49 9.66 -3.56
C VAL A 58 -7.06 9.78 -4.98
N LYS A 59 -8.08 10.62 -5.18
CA LYS A 59 -8.69 10.86 -6.50
C LYS A 59 -7.72 11.45 -7.52
N VAL A 60 -6.85 12.39 -7.10
CA VAL A 60 -5.79 12.95 -7.95
C VAL A 60 -4.74 11.88 -8.29
N MET A 61 -4.38 11.06 -7.31
CA MET A 61 -3.40 9.99 -7.45
C MET A 61 -3.85 8.89 -8.42
N ILE A 62 -5.13 8.49 -8.41
CA ILE A 62 -5.67 7.51 -9.37
C ILE A 62 -6.02 8.12 -10.73
N GLY A 63 -6.01 9.46 -10.83
CA GLY A 63 -6.33 10.18 -12.05
C GLY A 63 -5.24 10.05 -13.13
N LYS A 64 -5.62 10.30 -14.40
CA LYS A 64 -4.71 10.33 -15.55
C LYS A 64 -4.04 11.70 -15.75
N VAL A 65 -3.79 12.42 -14.65
CA VAL A 65 -3.19 13.76 -14.67
C VAL A 65 -1.68 13.67 -14.45
N HIS A 66 -0.90 14.58 -15.03
CA HIS A 66 0.57 14.60 -14.87
C HIS A 66 1.05 14.71 -13.40
N ILE A 67 0.18 15.20 -12.52
CA ILE A 67 0.44 15.33 -11.08
C ILE A 67 0.12 14.08 -10.26
N SER A 68 -0.39 13.00 -10.87
CA SER A 68 -0.79 11.79 -10.15
C SER A 68 0.40 11.10 -9.45
N GLN A 69 1.54 10.99 -10.14
CA GLN A 69 2.79 10.46 -9.58
C GLN A 69 3.33 11.31 -8.43
N LEU A 70 3.23 12.64 -8.54
CA LEU A 70 3.66 13.57 -7.49
C LEU A 70 2.74 13.49 -6.27
N ALA A 71 1.43 13.38 -6.49
CA ALA A 71 0.45 13.17 -5.43
C ALA A 71 0.71 11.84 -4.69
N ALA A 72 0.99 10.77 -5.44
CA ALA A 72 1.41 9.47 -4.92
C ALA A 72 2.67 9.57 -4.05
N HIS A 73 3.71 10.24 -4.53
CA HIS A 73 4.95 10.44 -3.77
C HIS A 73 4.70 11.21 -2.48
N LEU A 74 3.96 12.31 -2.55
CA LEU A 74 3.59 13.11 -1.38
C LEU A 74 2.83 12.25 -0.37
N PHE A 75 1.83 11.49 -0.83
CA PHE A 75 1.02 10.62 0.02
C PHE A 75 1.89 9.54 0.70
N PHE A 76 2.80 8.92 -0.04
CA PHE A 76 3.72 7.92 0.51
C PHE A 76 4.66 8.50 1.58
N ILE A 77 5.16 9.72 1.36
CA ILE A 77 5.97 10.46 2.35
C ILE A 77 5.14 10.77 3.60
N LEU A 78 3.91 11.24 3.44
CA LEU A 78 2.98 11.49 4.55
C LEU A 78 2.73 10.21 5.35
N CYS A 79 2.65 9.05 4.69
CA CYS A 79 2.57 7.74 5.34
C CYS A 79 3.88 7.27 6.02
N LYS A 80 4.89 8.14 6.15
CA LYS A 80 6.24 7.82 6.65
C LYS A 80 6.94 6.72 5.85
N ARG A 81 6.64 6.62 4.55
CA ARG A 81 7.16 5.59 3.64
C ARG A 81 6.82 4.15 4.07
N SER A 82 5.73 3.97 4.83
CA SER A 82 5.20 2.65 5.17
C SER A 82 4.16 2.22 4.15
N VAL A 83 4.39 1.07 3.49
CA VAL A 83 3.44 0.46 2.55
C VAL A 83 2.15 0.05 3.28
N ASN A 84 2.26 -0.43 4.51
CA ASN A 84 1.12 -0.79 5.33
C ASN A 84 0.23 0.43 5.64
N ARG A 85 0.82 1.55 6.10
CA ARG A 85 0.06 2.78 6.32
C ARG A 85 -0.51 3.32 5.01
N PHE A 86 0.26 3.27 3.92
CA PHE A 86 -0.20 3.67 2.59
C PHE A 86 -1.45 2.90 2.15
N ASN A 87 -1.44 1.57 2.25
CA ASN A 87 -2.56 0.72 1.87
C ASN A 87 -3.82 0.98 2.70
N LYS A 88 -3.68 1.28 4.01
CA LYS A 88 -4.82 1.60 4.89
C LYS A 88 -5.57 2.85 4.45
N TYR A 89 -4.85 3.90 4.07
CA TYR A 89 -5.47 5.18 3.71
C TYR A 89 -5.92 5.27 2.25
N CYS A 90 -5.21 4.61 1.34
CA CYS A 90 -5.45 4.67 -0.09
C CYS A 90 -6.34 3.51 -0.59
N GLY A 91 -6.30 2.37 0.10
CA GLY A 91 -6.84 1.11 -0.37
C GLY A 91 -5.87 0.40 -1.31
N PHE A 92 -5.75 -0.92 -1.17
CA PHE A 92 -4.79 -1.72 -1.93
C PHE A 92 -5.03 -1.63 -3.45
N GLY A 93 -6.30 -1.66 -3.90
CA GLY A 93 -6.62 -1.56 -5.33
C GLY A 93 -6.13 -0.27 -5.98
N ASN A 94 -6.15 0.85 -5.25
CA ASN A 94 -5.64 2.14 -5.73
C ASN A 94 -4.11 2.23 -5.63
N ALA A 95 -3.51 1.53 -4.66
CA ALA A 95 -2.07 1.52 -4.42
C ALA A 95 -1.29 0.55 -5.34
N ALA A 96 -1.90 -0.56 -5.75
CA ALA A 96 -1.22 -1.69 -6.38
C ALA A 96 -0.39 -1.28 -7.61
N GLY A 97 -0.95 -0.49 -8.51
CA GLY A 97 -0.23 -0.04 -9.71
C GLY A 97 0.97 0.86 -9.38
N LEU A 98 0.85 1.69 -8.34
CA LEU A 98 1.94 2.54 -7.88
C LEU A 98 3.04 1.73 -7.21
N LEU A 99 2.66 0.81 -6.31
CA LEU A 99 3.60 -0.08 -5.63
C LEU A 99 4.34 -0.98 -6.62
N ALA A 100 3.65 -1.46 -7.67
CA ALA A 100 4.27 -2.20 -8.77
C ALA A 100 5.38 -1.38 -9.46
N ASN A 101 5.09 -0.11 -9.78
CA ASN A 101 6.05 0.77 -10.46
C ASN A 101 7.27 1.11 -9.58
N TYR A 102 7.09 1.20 -8.26
CA TYR A 102 8.20 1.46 -7.34
C TYR A 102 8.95 0.22 -6.88
N GLY A 103 8.48 -0.98 -7.24
CA GLY A 103 9.08 -2.22 -6.77
C GLY A 103 8.81 -2.47 -5.27
N LEU A 104 7.65 -2.06 -4.77
CA LEU A 104 7.27 -2.17 -3.35
C LEU A 104 6.19 -3.23 -3.12
N LEU A 105 5.87 -4.07 -4.12
CA LEU A 105 4.87 -5.12 -3.96
C LEU A 105 5.31 -6.20 -2.97
N GLY A 106 6.62 -6.48 -2.89
CA GLY A 106 7.16 -7.44 -1.91
C GLY A 106 6.99 -6.98 -0.46
N GLU A 107 6.87 -5.67 -0.21
CA GLU A 107 6.72 -5.12 1.13
C GLU A 107 5.29 -5.28 1.69
N ILE A 108 4.30 -5.63 0.85
CA ILE A 108 2.90 -5.77 1.29
C ILE A 108 2.74 -6.89 2.32
N ASN A 109 3.50 -7.97 2.15
CA ASN A 109 3.46 -9.13 3.05
C ASN A 109 4.43 -9.00 4.22
N THR A 110 5.16 -7.87 4.33
CA THR A 110 6.06 -7.68 5.47
C THR A 110 5.24 -7.43 6.73
N PRO A 111 5.53 -8.15 7.83
CA PRO A 111 4.80 -7.98 9.07
C PRO A 111 4.91 -6.54 9.57
N LYS A 112 3.83 -6.04 10.20
CA LYS A 112 3.76 -4.68 10.74
C LYS A 112 4.97 -4.46 11.65
N ASN A 113 5.85 -3.52 11.28
CA ASN A 113 6.94 -3.12 12.16
C ASN A 113 6.32 -2.60 13.47
N PRO A 114 6.72 -3.10 14.65
CA PRO A 114 6.17 -2.66 15.93
C PRO A 114 6.46 -1.17 16.22
N ASN A 115 7.43 -0.59 15.53
CA ASN A 115 7.75 0.84 15.56
C ASN A 115 6.90 1.70 14.61
N ASP A 116 6.03 1.12 13.79
CA ASP A 116 5.14 1.89 12.92
C ASP A 116 4.01 2.48 13.77
N SER A 117 4.29 3.65 14.34
CA SER A 117 3.46 4.34 15.36
C SER A 117 1.96 4.22 15.10
N GLU A 118 1.23 3.85 16.15
CA GLU A 118 -0.23 3.74 16.18
C GLU A 118 -0.97 5.08 15.98
N ASP A 119 -0.25 6.20 15.85
CA ASP A 119 -0.78 7.56 15.61
C ASP A 119 -1.76 7.68 14.41
N SER A 120 -1.88 6.66 13.55
CA SER A 120 -2.79 6.65 12.40
C SER A 120 -4.12 5.93 12.63
N GLU A 121 -4.30 5.23 13.75
CA GLU A 121 -5.44 4.35 14.00
C GLU A 121 -6.17 4.76 15.28
N THR A 122 -7.49 4.68 15.25
CA THR A 122 -8.33 4.73 16.45
C THR A 122 -8.77 3.33 16.84
N ASP A 123 -9.19 3.14 18.09
CA ASP A 123 -9.54 1.82 18.62
C ASP A 123 -10.66 1.15 17.81
N ASP A 124 -11.64 1.92 17.33
CA ASP A 124 -12.72 1.44 16.46
C ASP A 124 -12.25 0.96 15.07
N TYR A 125 -11.14 1.48 14.56
CA TYR A 125 -10.58 1.03 13.29
C TYR A 125 -9.83 -0.31 13.43
N LYS A 126 -9.18 -0.54 14.58
CA LYS A 126 -8.45 -1.79 14.87
C LYS A 126 -9.37 -3.01 14.87
N GLU A 127 -10.64 -2.84 15.21
CA GLU A 127 -11.64 -3.92 15.22
C GLU A 127 -12.05 -4.38 13.82
N VAL A 128 -11.86 -3.54 12.80
CA VAL A 128 -12.37 -3.83 11.45
C VAL A 128 -11.25 -4.21 10.46
N GLU A 129 -10.00 -3.86 10.75
CA GLU A 129 -8.77 -4.16 10.00
C GLU A 129 -8.96 -4.50 8.51
N VAL A 130 -9.26 -3.47 7.68
CA VAL A 130 -9.39 -3.62 6.23
C VAL A 130 -8.36 -2.76 5.49
N THR A 131 -7.90 -3.26 4.33
CA THR A 131 -7.08 -2.52 3.35
C THR A 131 -7.90 -1.47 2.58
N GLY A 132 -8.49 -0.53 3.31
CA GLY A 132 -9.02 0.76 2.84
C GLY A 132 -10.52 0.83 2.53
N TYR A 133 -11.21 -0.30 2.30
CA TYR A 133 -12.66 -0.29 2.06
C TYR A 133 -13.32 -1.60 2.47
N ILE A 134 -14.35 -1.52 3.31
CA ILE A 134 -15.21 -2.65 3.64
C ILE A 134 -16.19 -2.86 2.49
N GLU A 135 -16.04 -3.97 1.78
CA GLU A 135 -16.97 -4.31 0.72
C GLU A 135 -18.32 -4.73 1.34
N PRO A 136 -19.45 -4.10 0.95
CA PRO A 136 -20.76 -4.53 1.41
C PRO A 136 -21.01 -5.96 0.96
N ASN A 137 -21.72 -6.71 1.80
CA ASN A 137 -22.13 -8.08 1.46
C ASN A 137 -22.94 -8.05 0.16
N ARG A 138 -22.37 -8.61 -0.92
CA ARG A 138 -23.03 -8.76 -2.22
C ARG A 138 -23.50 -10.20 -2.34
N GLU A 139 -24.69 -10.39 -2.91
CA GLU A 139 -25.15 -11.72 -3.28
C GLU A 139 -24.17 -12.36 -4.26
N ASP A 140 -23.94 -13.66 -4.11
CA ASP A 140 -23.04 -14.41 -5.00
C ASP A 140 -23.58 -14.33 -6.45
N PRO A 141 -22.80 -13.76 -7.40
CA PRO A 141 -23.22 -13.64 -8.80
C PRO A 141 -23.48 -15.00 -9.46
N LEU A 142 -22.97 -16.10 -8.89
CA LEU A 142 -23.13 -17.46 -9.42
C LEU A 142 -24.33 -18.21 -8.82
N LYS A 143 -25.05 -17.62 -7.86
CA LYS A 143 -26.12 -18.31 -7.09
C LYS A 143 -27.25 -18.88 -7.95
N ASN A 144 -27.57 -18.24 -9.06
CA ASN A 144 -28.65 -18.64 -9.97
C ASN A 144 -28.16 -19.36 -11.24
N MET A 145 -26.88 -19.72 -11.31
CA MET A 145 -26.30 -20.45 -12.44
C MET A 145 -26.26 -21.95 -12.18
N THR A 146 -26.59 -22.76 -13.18
CA THR A 146 -26.36 -24.22 -13.13
C THR A 146 -24.87 -24.51 -13.21
N ASP A 147 -24.47 -25.73 -12.84
CA ASP A 147 -23.05 -26.10 -12.87
C ASP A 147 -22.50 -26.13 -14.30
N GLU A 148 -23.31 -26.51 -15.29
CA GLU A 148 -22.95 -26.45 -16.71
C GLU A 148 -22.75 -25.00 -17.18
N GLN A 149 -23.57 -24.06 -16.69
CA GLN A 149 -23.42 -22.63 -17.01
C GLN A 149 -22.15 -22.06 -16.38
N LYS A 150 -21.82 -22.45 -15.15
CA LYS A 150 -20.57 -22.05 -14.49
C LYS A 150 -19.37 -22.55 -15.26
N GLU A 151 -19.37 -23.82 -15.69
CA GLU A 151 -18.29 -24.39 -16.48
C GLU A 151 -18.14 -23.69 -17.85
N TYR A 152 -19.25 -23.38 -18.52
CA TYR A 152 -19.24 -22.64 -19.78
C TYR A 152 -18.61 -21.24 -19.64
N GLU A 153 -19.02 -20.47 -18.63
CA GLU A 153 -18.44 -19.14 -18.39
C GLU A 153 -16.98 -19.22 -17.93
N ALA A 154 -16.59 -20.25 -17.17
CA ALA A 154 -15.20 -20.51 -16.81
C ALA A 154 -14.33 -20.80 -18.05
N MET A 155 -14.82 -21.64 -18.97
CA MET A 155 -14.10 -21.97 -20.20
C MET A 155 -13.98 -20.76 -21.13
N LYS A 156 -15.02 -19.92 -21.18
CA LYS A 156 -15.00 -18.65 -21.90
C LYS A 156 -13.97 -17.67 -21.31
N LEU A 157 -13.83 -17.60 -19.99
CA LEU A 157 -12.78 -16.82 -19.33
C LEU A 157 -11.37 -17.34 -19.68
N VAL A 158 -11.16 -18.66 -19.61
CA VAL A 158 -9.87 -19.28 -19.98
C VAL A 158 -9.49 -18.96 -21.42
N ASN A 159 -10.45 -19.08 -22.34
CA ASN A 159 -10.23 -18.73 -23.75
C ASN A 159 -9.92 -17.24 -23.94
N ALA A 160 -10.59 -16.35 -23.20
CA ALA A 160 -10.30 -14.92 -23.24
C ALA A 160 -8.89 -14.61 -22.71
N MET A 161 -8.47 -15.19 -21.59
CA MET A 161 -7.12 -15.02 -21.03
C MET A 161 -6.07 -15.57 -21.99
N LYS A 162 -6.28 -16.77 -22.56
CA LYS A 162 -5.41 -17.37 -23.57
C LYS A 162 -5.24 -16.45 -24.77
N ASN A 163 -6.34 -15.90 -25.31
CA ASN A 163 -6.30 -14.97 -26.44
C ASN A 163 -5.50 -13.69 -26.13
N LEU A 164 -5.54 -13.19 -24.89
CA LEU A 164 -4.75 -12.02 -24.48
C LEU A 164 -3.27 -12.36 -24.31
N MET A 165 -2.94 -13.55 -23.79
CA MET A 165 -1.57 -14.05 -23.68
C MET A 165 -0.95 -14.31 -25.06
N ASP A 166 -1.67 -14.99 -25.95
CA ASP A 166 -1.21 -15.31 -27.32
C ASP A 166 -0.95 -14.04 -28.14
N LYS A 167 -1.70 -12.95 -27.87
CA LYS A 167 -1.49 -11.63 -28.47
C LYS A 167 -0.40 -10.80 -27.78
N GLY A 168 0.19 -11.29 -26.69
CA GLY A 168 1.19 -10.58 -25.89
C GLY A 168 0.65 -9.36 -25.14
N VAL A 169 -0.67 -9.26 -24.94
CA VAL A 169 -1.29 -8.14 -24.22
C VAL A 169 -1.10 -8.27 -22.71
N ILE A 170 -1.14 -9.51 -22.20
CA ILE A 170 -0.87 -9.83 -20.80
C ILE A 170 0.19 -10.93 -20.72
N ALA A 171 0.98 -10.91 -19.65
CA ALA A 171 1.95 -11.95 -19.35
C ALA A 171 1.88 -12.29 -17.86
N PRO A 172 1.98 -13.57 -17.47
CA PRO A 172 2.17 -13.95 -16.08
C PRO A 172 3.45 -13.30 -15.53
N ALA A 173 3.40 -12.79 -14.29
CA ALA A 173 4.51 -12.09 -13.67
C ALA A 173 4.66 -12.47 -12.19
N ARG A 174 5.89 -12.37 -11.69
CA ARG A 174 6.25 -12.54 -10.28
C ARG A 174 6.98 -11.31 -9.77
N THR A 175 7.05 -11.17 -8.46
CA THR A 175 7.90 -10.18 -7.80
C THR A 175 9.31 -10.75 -7.62
N ASP A 176 10.35 -10.02 -8.03
CA ASP A 176 11.74 -10.39 -7.79
C ASP A 176 12.22 -10.03 -6.37
N GLU A 177 13.47 -10.36 -6.04
CA GLU A 177 14.08 -10.04 -4.73
C GLU A 177 14.17 -8.53 -4.47
N ASN A 178 14.10 -7.70 -5.51
CA ASN A 178 14.11 -6.25 -5.43
C ASN A 178 12.69 -5.65 -5.36
N GLY A 179 11.65 -6.49 -5.27
CA GLY A 179 10.26 -6.07 -5.18
C GLY A 179 9.63 -5.65 -6.51
N LYS A 180 10.33 -5.77 -7.65
CA LYS A 180 9.85 -5.40 -8.99
C LYS A 180 9.14 -6.56 -9.69
N LEU A 181 8.21 -6.23 -10.58
CA LEU A 181 7.53 -7.22 -11.42
C LEU A 181 8.44 -7.69 -12.56
N CYS A 182 8.57 -9.01 -12.68
CA CYS A 182 9.28 -9.67 -13.77
C CYS A 182 8.38 -10.73 -14.41
N PRO A 183 8.36 -10.85 -15.76
CA PRO A 183 7.62 -11.91 -16.43
C PRO A 183 8.18 -13.28 -16.04
N VAL A 184 7.31 -14.29 -15.95
CA VAL A 184 7.74 -15.68 -15.75
C VAL A 184 7.72 -16.42 -17.07
N GLU A 185 8.71 -17.31 -17.27
CA GLU A 185 8.79 -18.16 -18.46
C GLU A 185 7.85 -19.36 -18.34
N HIS A 186 7.71 -19.91 -17.13
CA HIS A 186 6.84 -21.03 -16.85
C HIS A 186 5.90 -20.79 -15.66
N ILE A 187 4.63 -21.18 -15.79
CA ILE A 187 3.57 -20.97 -14.76
C ILE A 187 3.96 -21.60 -13.40
N LEU A 188 4.75 -22.67 -13.40
CA LEU A 188 5.23 -23.33 -12.18
C LEU A 188 6.09 -22.43 -11.29
N GLU A 189 6.74 -21.41 -11.86
CA GLU A 189 7.52 -20.45 -11.09
C GLU A 189 6.66 -19.62 -10.13
N LEU A 190 5.36 -19.46 -10.42
CA LEU A 190 4.41 -18.74 -9.56
C LEU A 190 4.13 -19.50 -8.26
N LYS A 191 4.23 -20.84 -8.26
CA LYS A 191 4.00 -21.65 -7.05
C LYS A 191 5.15 -21.58 -6.05
N LYS A 192 6.38 -21.38 -6.55
CA LYS A 192 7.60 -21.39 -5.73
C LYS A 192 7.72 -20.17 -4.81
N SER A 193 7.05 -19.06 -5.14
CA SER A 193 6.93 -17.89 -4.27
C SER A 193 6.06 -18.14 -3.04
N ASP A 194 5.04 -18.99 -3.15
CA ASP A 194 4.12 -19.27 -2.04
C ASP A 194 4.77 -20.17 -0.97
N GLU A 195 5.61 -21.13 -1.38
CA GLU A 195 6.32 -22.04 -0.46
C GLU A 195 7.37 -21.31 0.39
N LYS A 196 8.07 -20.30 -0.17
CA LYS A 196 9.03 -19.48 0.59
C LYS A 196 8.38 -18.59 1.65
N ALA A 197 7.11 -18.20 1.48
CA ALA A 197 6.38 -17.41 2.48
C ALA A 197 5.93 -18.28 3.66
N SER A 198 5.64 -19.56 3.43
CA SER A 198 5.27 -20.53 4.48
C SER A 198 6.45 -21.08 5.29
N GLU A 199 7.68 -21.04 4.78
CA GLU A 199 8.86 -21.53 5.53
C GLU A 199 9.44 -20.51 6.52
N SER A 200 9.03 -19.23 6.47
CA SER A 200 9.48 -18.20 7.41
C SER A 200 8.67 -18.09 8.70
N SER A 201 7.58 -18.84 8.85
CA SER A 201 6.71 -18.80 10.04
C SER A 201 6.97 -19.89 11.08
N ASP A 202 7.85 -20.86 10.81
CA ASP A 202 7.98 -22.07 11.63
C ASP A 202 9.35 -22.26 12.33
N ASN A 203 10.11 -21.19 12.57
CA ASN A 203 11.33 -21.28 13.38
C ASN A 203 11.42 -20.16 14.42
N ASP A 204 10.55 -20.21 15.42
CA ASP A 204 10.79 -19.62 16.75
C ASP A 204 10.08 -20.45 17.83
N ASN A 205 10.55 -21.69 18.03
CA ASN A 205 10.35 -22.37 19.31
C ASN A 205 11.35 -23.51 19.52
N VAL A 206 12.55 -23.21 20.05
CA VAL A 206 13.26 -24.05 21.06
C VAL A 206 14.33 -23.17 21.72
N GLY A 207 14.25 -22.99 23.04
CA GLY A 207 15.31 -22.41 23.87
C GLY A 207 14.81 -21.87 25.20
#